data_AF-A0A1Y4NJ50-F1
#
_entry.id   AF-A0A1Y4NJ50-F1
#
_cell.length_a   1.000
_cell.length_b   1.000
_cell.length_c   1.000
_cell.angle_alpha   90.00
_cell.angle_beta   90.00
_cell.angle_gamma   90.00
#
_symmetry.space_group_name_H-M   'P 1'
#
loop_
_entity.id
_entity.type
_entity.pdbx_description
1 polymer ?
#
loop_
_entity_poly.entity_id
_entity_poly.type
_entity_poly.pdbx_seq_one_letter_code
_entity_poly.pdbx_strand_id
1 'polypeptide(L)'
;MTEEALWSCITAFQEYPFHTASGLPFQYTLKKGRNGKLTHELWIDRREGSKSLTWSSVRLAFQNVKEMRENGERPFVERPKGLGDIRGVSYIYPLFMRFGLIEVPEKFAGNMTYQQLTLPKSLLQGD
;
A
#
# COMPACT_ATOMS: atom_id res chain seq x y z
N MET A 1 -13.06 -3.35 -9.62
CA MET A 1 -12.43 -4.32 -8.69
C MET A 1 -13.38 -4.63 -7.55
N THR A 2 -13.48 -5.89 -7.11
CA THR A 2 -14.29 -6.31 -5.95
C THR A 2 -13.43 -6.41 -4.69
N GLU A 3 -14.05 -6.66 -3.54
CA GLU A 3 -13.33 -6.83 -2.27
C GLU A 3 -12.52 -8.13 -2.21
N GLU A 4 -13.02 -9.18 -2.85
CA GLU A 4 -12.35 -10.48 -2.98
C GLU A 4 -11.11 -10.34 -3.86
N ALA A 5 -11.19 -9.55 -4.94
CA ALA A 5 -10.04 -9.22 -5.77
C ALA A 5 -9.01 -8.38 -5.00
N LEU A 6 -9.44 -7.42 -4.18
CA LEU A 6 -8.56 -6.66 -3.29
C LEU A 6 -7.86 -7.59 -2.28
N TRP A 7 -8.61 -8.48 -1.64
CA TRP A 7 -8.06 -9.46 -0.71
C TRP A 7 -7.06 -10.40 -1.39
N SER A 8 -7.33 -10.81 -2.63
CA SER A 8 -6.40 -11.62 -3.43
C SER A 8 -5.10 -10.88 -3.69
N CYS A 9 -5.15 -9.58 -4.03
CA CYS A 9 -3.97 -8.74 -4.17
C CYS A 9 -3.18 -8.65 -2.86
N ILE A 10 -3.85 -8.37 -1.74
CA ILE A 10 -3.23 -8.32 -0.41
C ILE A 10 -2.55 -9.65 -0.07
N THR A 11 -3.17 -10.78 -0.40
CA THR A 11 -2.60 -12.10 -0.11
C THR A 11 -1.37 -12.38 -0.99
N ALA A 12 -1.40 -11.97 -2.26
CA ALA A 12 -0.33 -12.18 -3.22
C ALA A 12 0.91 -11.29 -2.99
N PHE A 13 0.73 -10.13 -2.35
CA PHE A 13 1.80 -9.15 -2.11
C PHE A 13 2.35 -9.18 -0.68
N GLN A 14 2.13 -10.26 0.07
CA GLN A 14 2.86 -10.49 1.33
C GLN A 14 4.37 -10.49 1.07
N GLU A 15 5.14 -9.98 2.04
CA GLU A 15 6.61 -9.89 1.98
C GLU A 15 7.16 -9.03 0.82
N TYR A 16 6.31 -8.38 0.03
CA TYR A 16 6.75 -7.43 -0.99
C TYR A 16 7.35 -6.18 -0.32
N PRO A 17 8.53 -5.69 -0.77
CA PRO A 17 9.21 -4.53 -0.18
C PRO A 17 8.53 -3.21 -0.59
N PHE A 18 7.48 -2.84 0.13
CA PHE A 18 6.81 -1.56 -0.03
C PHE A 18 7.60 -0.43 0.63
N HIS A 19 7.35 0.79 0.17
CA HIS A 19 7.81 2.01 0.84
C HIS A 19 6.61 2.91 1.06
N THR A 20 6.56 3.63 2.18
CA THR A 20 5.52 4.64 2.42
C THR A 20 5.76 5.87 1.51
N ALA A 21 4.80 6.79 1.47
CA ALA A 21 4.97 8.08 0.77
C ALA A 21 6.21 8.88 1.23
N SER A 22 6.69 8.63 2.46
CA SER A 22 7.91 9.23 3.01
C SER A 22 9.18 8.41 2.74
N GLY A 23 9.11 7.35 1.93
CA GLY A 23 10.24 6.48 1.60
C GLY A 23 10.62 5.47 2.69
N LEU A 24 9.76 5.23 3.68
CA LEU A 24 10.08 4.30 4.77
C LEU A 24 9.76 2.86 4.34
N PRO A 25 10.74 1.94 4.26
CA PRO A 25 10.50 0.56 3.87
C PRO A 25 9.60 -0.16 4.87
N PHE A 26 8.79 -1.08 4.34
CA PHE A 26 8.03 -2.06 5.10
C PHE A 26 7.59 -3.23 4.20
N GLN A 27 7.31 -4.34 4.83
CA GLN A 27 6.63 -5.51 4.32
C GLN A 27 5.48 -5.85 5.27
N TYR A 28 4.66 -6.82 4.89
CA TYR A 28 3.67 -7.37 5.80
C TYR A 28 3.49 -8.86 5.60
N THR A 29 3.01 -9.51 6.66
CA THR A 29 2.59 -10.90 6.65
C THR A 29 1.14 -11.02 7.13
N LEU A 30 0.46 -12.06 6.68
CA LEU A 30 -0.85 -12.47 7.17
C LEU A 30 -0.65 -13.73 8.02
N LYS A 31 -1.16 -13.71 9.26
CA LYS A 31 -1.11 -14.91 10.11
C LYS A 31 -2.19 -15.90 9.70
N LYS A 32 -1.98 -17.18 10.00
CA LYS A 32 -3.05 -18.18 9.95
C LYS A 32 -3.70 -18.29 11.33
N GLY A 33 -5.03 -18.26 11.36
CA GLY A 33 -5.80 -18.57 12.55
C GLY A 33 -5.74 -20.07 12.89
N ARG A 34 -6.32 -20.44 14.05
CA ARG A 34 -6.36 -21.85 14.51
C ARG A 34 -7.05 -22.82 13.53
N ASN A 35 -7.88 -22.31 12.63
CA ASN A 35 -8.58 -23.07 11.60
C ASN A 35 -7.81 -23.15 10.26
N GLY A 36 -6.55 -22.70 10.22
CA GLY A 36 -5.71 -22.70 9.02
C GLY A 36 -6.04 -21.61 8.00
N LYS A 37 -7.11 -20.82 8.20
CA LYS A 37 -7.46 -19.68 7.33
C LYS A 37 -6.59 -18.47 7.66
N LEU A 38 -6.26 -17.67 6.64
CA LEU A 38 -5.57 -16.40 6.85
C LEU A 38 -6.44 -15.44 7.67
N THR A 39 -5.81 -14.77 8.63
CA THR A 39 -6.43 -13.70 9.39
C THR A 39 -6.56 -12.47 8.52
N HIS A 40 -7.66 -11.75 8.65
CA HIS A 40 -7.91 -10.44 8.07
C HIS A 40 -7.10 -9.32 8.78
N GLU A 41 -5.84 -9.58 9.07
CA GLU A 41 -4.94 -8.69 9.80
C GLU A 41 -3.53 -8.78 9.21
N LEU A 42 -3.02 -7.64 8.76
CA LEU A 42 -1.71 -7.48 8.15
C LEU A 42 -0.73 -7.05 9.24
N TRP A 43 0.31 -7.86 9.44
CA TRP A 43 1.36 -7.62 10.42
C TRP A 43 2.50 -6.90 9.71
N ILE A 44 2.63 -5.59 9.97
CA ILE A 44 3.70 -4.79 9.38
C ILE A 44 5.01 -5.08 10.13
N ASP A 45 6.06 -5.36 9.37
CA ASP A 45 7.40 -5.72 9.84
C ASP A 45 8.21 -4.53 10.39
N ARG A 46 7.72 -3.84 11.42
CA ARG A 46 8.49 -2.72 12.00
C ARG A 46 8.54 -2.72 13.51
N ARG A 47 9.76 -2.97 14.03
CA ARG A 47 10.25 -2.90 15.44
C ARG A 47 9.37 -3.62 16.46
N GLU A 48 9.97 -3.98 17.59
CA GLU A 48 9.27 -4.51 18.77
C GLU A 48 8.06 -3.62 19.11
N GLY A 49 6.85 -4.19 19.13
CA GLY A 49 5.58 -3.45 19.20
C GLY A 49 4.85 -3.27 17.85
N SER A 50 5.17 -4.11 16.85
CA SER A 50 4.58 -4.15 15.51
C SER A 50 3.10 -3.74 15.47
N LYS A 51 2.79 -2.69 14.70
CA LYS A 51 1.42 -2.24 14.46
C LYS A 51 0.79 -3.14 13.41
N SER A 52 -0.37 -3.73 13.73
CA SER A 52 -1.18 -4.40 12.73
C SER A 52 -2.06 -3.41 11.97
N LEU A 53 -2.33 -3.74 10.71
CA LEU A 53 -3.30 -3.09 9.85
C LEU A 53 -4.47 -4.05 9.66
N THR A 54 -5.65 -3.67 10.14
CA THR A 54 -6.84 -4.52 10.06
C THR A 54 -7.46 -4.46 8.67
N TRP A 55 -8.10 -5.55 8.24
CA TRP A 55 -8.87 -5.57 6.99
C TRP A 55 -9.98 -4.53 6.99
N SER A 56 -10.61 -4.23 8.13
CA SER A 56 -11.62 -3.18 8.22
C SER A 56 -11.07 -1.80 7.82
N SER A 57 -9.83 -1.46 8.21
CA SER A 57 -9.17 -0.23 7.74
C SER A 57 -8.94 -0.25 6.22
N VAL A 58 -8.54 -1.40 5.66
CA VAL A 58 -8.32 -1.57 4.22
C VAL A 58 -9.65 -1.46 3.44
N ARG A 59 -10.71 -2.13 3.91
CA ARG A 59 -12.06 -2.04 3.33
C ARG A 59 -12.58 -0.61 3.36
N LEU A 60 -12.44 0.08 4.49
CA LEU A 60 -12.91 1.47 4.61
C LEU A 60 -12.21 2.39 3.62
N ALA A 61 -10.88 2.30 3.51
CA ALA A 61 -10.15 3.06 2.51
C ALA A 61 -10.59 2.70 1.07
N PHE A 62 -10.87 1.42 0.81
CA PHE A 62 -11.31 0.97 -0.50
C PHE A 62 -12.69 1.51 -0.87
N GLN A 63 -13.62 1.58 0.09
CA GLN A 63 -14.92 2.20 -0.14
C GLN A 63 -14.79 3.70 -0.42
N ASN A 64 -13.96 4.42 0.35
CA ASN A 64 -13.69 5.84 0.08
C ASN A 64 -13.12 6.05 -1.34
N VAL A 65 -12.21 5.19 -1.79
CA VAL A 65 -11.69 5.23 -3.17
C VAL A 65 -12.79 4.98 -4.20
N LYS A 66 -13.73 4.06 -3.94
CA LYS A 66 -14.86 3.82 -4.85
C LYS A 66 -15.78 5.04 -4.93
N GLU A 67 -16.01 5.72 -3.82
CA GLU A 67 -16.83 6.93 -3.77
C GLU A 67 -16.17 8.11 -4.48
N MET A 68 -14.84 8.21 -4.46
CA MET A 68 -14.07 9.23 -5.19
C MET A 68 -14.00 9.00 -6.70
N ARG A 69 -14.38 7.81 -7.21
CA ARG A 69 -14.29 7.51 -8.64
C ARG A 69 -15.35 8.26 -9.41
N GLU A 70 -14.92 9.20 -10.22
CA GLU A 70 -15.75 9.87 -11.22
C GLU A 70 -15.53 9.23 -12.59
N ASN A 71 -16.62 8.97 -13.33
CA ASN A 71 -16.59 8.50 -14.72
C ASN A 71 -15.74 7.23 -15.00
N GLY A 72 -15.48 6.41 -13.97
CA GLY A 72 -14.67 5.19 -14.08
C GLY A 72 -13.15 5.41 -14.01
N GLU A 73 -12.70 6.66 -13.88
CA GLU A 73 -11.29 7.01 -13.76
C GLU A 73 -10.75 6.70 -12.36
N ARG A 74 -9.42 6.60 -12.23
CA ARG A 74 -8.78 6.42 -10.93
C ARG A 74 -8.74 7.78 -10.22
N PRO A 75 -9.15 7.86 -8.95
CA PRO A 75 -9.05 9.12 -8.22
C PRO A 75 -7.59 9.47 -7.97
N PHE A 76 -7.27 10.75 -8.12
CA PHE A 76 -5.99 11.32 -7.74
C PHE A 76 -6.00 11.64 -6.24
N VAL A 77 -5.14 10.98 -5.47
CA VAL A 77 -5.08 11.14 -4.01
C VAL A 77 -3.76 11.78 -3.63
N GLU A 78 -3.79 13.06 -3.28
CA GLU A 78 -2.58 13.87 -3.07
C GLU A 78 -1.69 13.35 -1.92
N ARG A 79 -2.27 12.81 -0.85
CA ARG A 79 -1.56 12.35 0.35
C ARG A 79 -2.30 11.20 1.03
N PRO A 80 -1.67 10.38 1.89
CA PRO A 80 -2.32 9.24 2.54
C PRO A 80 -3.66 9.58 3.21
N LYS A 81 -3.74 10.71 3.94
CA LYS A 81 -4.98 11.17 4.59
C LYS A 81 -6.13 11.48 3.61
N GLY A 82 -5.85 11.63 2.32
CA GLY A 82 -6.88 11.74 1.29
C GLY A 82 -7.71 10.46 1.13
N LEU A 83 -7.21 9.29 1.57
CA LEU A 83 -7.99 8.06 1.65
C LEU A 83 -8.96 8.03 2.84
N GLY A 84 -8.93 9.03 3.71
CA GLY A 84 -9.73 9.12 4.94
C GLY A 84 -8.87 9.11 6.22
N ASP A 85 -9.50 9.47 7.34
CA ASP A 85 -8.88 9.42 8.67
C ASP A 85 -8.88 7.99 9.22
N ILE A 86 -7.96 7.18 8.69
CA ILE A 86 -7.91 5.73 8.91
C ILE A 86 -6.59 5.36 9.59
N ARG A 87 -6.68 4.55 10.66
CA ARG A 87 -5.49 4.02 11.31
C ARG A 87 -4.68 3.16 10.33
N GLY A 88 -3.41 3.51 10.15
CA GLY A 88 -2.50 2.79 9.26
C GLY A 88 -2.60 3.21 7.79
N VAL A 89 -3.27 4.32 7.47
CA VAL A 89 -3.43 4.81 6.09
C VAL A 89 -2.11 5.05 5.36
N SER A 90 -1.02 5.34 6.09
CA SER A 90 0.33 5.45 5.54
C SER A 90 0.84 4.17 4.87
N TYR A 91 0.33 3.01 5.27
CA TYR A 91 0.63 1.70 4.68
C TYR A 91 -0.39 1.32 3.61
N ILE A 92 -1.65 1.72 3.74
CA ILE A 92 -2.68 1.46 2.71
C ILE A 92 -2.34 2.21 1.41
N TYR A 93 -1.86 3.44 1.52
CA TYR A 93 -1.60 4.31 0.38
C TYR A 93 -0.67 3.69 -0.70
N PRO A 94 0.54 3.19 -0.38
CA PRO A 94 1.38 2.50 -1.36
C PRO A 94 0.77 1.20 -1.90
N LEU A 95 0.02 0.45 -1.10
CA LEU A 95 -0.69 -0.76 -1.55
C LEU A 95 -1.71 -0.39 -2.64
N PHE A 96 -2.49 0.66 -2.43
CA PHE A 96 -3.52 1.08 -3.36
C PHE A 96 -2.95 1.66 -4.65
N MET A 97 -1.85 2.42 -4.58
CA MET A 97 -1.12 2.82 -5.78
C MET A 97 -0.64 1.59 -6.55
N ARG A 98 -0.03 0.61 -5.87
CA ARG A 98 0.49 -0.61 -6.49
C ARG A 98 -0.61 -1.45 -7.14
N PHE A 99 -1.79 -1.52 -6.53
CA PHE A 99 -2.93 -2.24 -7.07
C PHE A 99 -3.69 -1.45 -8.16
N GLY A 100 -3.18 -0.28 -8.56
CA GLY A 100 -3.79 0.55 -9.60
C GLY A 100 -5.15 1.11 -9.17
N LEU A 101 -5.36 1.32 -7.88
CA LEU A 101 -6.62 1.84 -7.35
C LEU A 101 -6.72 3.36 -7.40
N ILE A 102 -5.58 4.03 -7.22
CA ILE A 102 -5.43 5.48 -7.10
C ILE A 102 -4.26 5.94 -7.94
N GLU A 103 -4.28 7.22 -8.31
CA GLU A 103 -3.10 7.93 -8.79
C GLU A 103 -2.56 8.82 -7.67
N VAL A 104 -1.26 9.10 -7.72
CA VAL A 104 -0.56 9.83 -6.66
C VAL A 104 0.41 10.84 -7.28
N PRO A 105 0.81 11.90 -6.56
CA PRO A 105 1.85 12.81 -7.03
C PRO A 105 3.17 12.09 -7.32
N GLU A 106 3.88 12.51 -8.37
CA GLU A 106 5.14 11.90 -8.82
C GLU A 106 6.18 11.80 -7.70
N LYS A 107 6.30 12.84 -6.86
CA LYS A 107 7.19 12.85 -5.68
C LYS A 107 6.96 11.65 -4.75
N PHE A 108 5.71 11.22 -4.59
CA PHE A 108 5.36 10.10 -3.74
C PHE A 108 5.44 8.78 -4.49
N ALA A 109 5.09 8.76 -5.78
CA ALA A 109 5.36 7.59 -6.63
C ALA A 109 6.84 7.21 -6.57
N GLY A 110 7.75 8.18 -6.79
CA GLY A 110 9.21 7.97 -6.72
C GLY A 110 9.68 7.39 -5.39
N ASN A 111 9.16 7.90 -4.26
CA ASN A 111 9.47 7.35 -2.93
C ASN A 111 8.92 5.94 -2.72
N MET A 112 7.74 5.63 -3.27
CA MET A 112 7.04 4.36 -3.06
C MET A 112 7.49 3.25 -4.03
N THR A 113 8.13 3.60 -5.15
CA THR A 113 8.66 2.66 -6.15
C THR A 113 10.16 2.43 -6.05
N TYR A 114 10.85 3.04 -5.06
CA TYR A 114 12.31 3.04 -4.99
C TYR A 114 12.90 1.66 -4.62
N GLN A 115 12.95 0.77 -5.61
CA GLN A 115 13.92 -0.32 -5.77
C GLN A 115 14.34 -0.56 -7.23
N GLN A 116 13.79 0.16 -8.21
CA GLN A 116 14.19 0.01 -9.63
C GLN A 116 15.27 0.99 -10.11
N LEU A 117 15.70 1.97 -9.31
CA LEU A 117 16.66 3.01 -9.73
C LEU A 117 17.89 3.15 -8.82
N THR A 118 18.28 2.10 -8.09
CA THR A 118 19.66 2.01 -7.61
C THR A 118 20.59 1.60 -8.76
N LEU A 119 20.50 2.30 -9.90
CA LEU A 119 21.68 2.44 -10.75
C LEU A 119 22.67 3.25 -9.90
N PRO A 120 23.90 2.77 -9.69
CA PRO A 120 24.91 3.56 -8.99
C PRO A 120 25.02 4.92 -9.68
N LYS A 121 25.14 6.00 -8.90
CA LYS A 121 25.29 7.37 -9.42
C LYS A 121 26.41 7.50 -10.47
N SER A 122 27.38 6.58 -10.46
CA SER A 122 28.44 6.46 -11.46
C SER A 122 27.95 6.17 -12.89
N LEU A 123 26.70 5.72 -13.09
CA LEU A 123 26.10 5.50 -14.41
C LEU A 123 25.18 6.66 -14.85
N LEU A 124 25.00 7.68 -14.01
CA LEU A 124 24.20 8.88 -14.31
C LEU A 124 25.07 10.10 -14.66
N GLN A 125 26.39 9.96 -14.61
CA GLN A 125 27.34 10.90 -15.20
C GLN A 125 27.95 10.20 -16.41
N GLY A 126 27.45 10.52 -17.61
CA GLY A 126 28.19 10.25 -18.83
C GLY A 126 29.38 11.21 -18.92
N ASP A 127 30.47 10.71 -19.51
CA ASP A 127 31.63 11.50 -19.93
C ASP A 127 31.23 12.72 -20.80
#